data_AF-A0A1Q3A361-F1
#
_entry.id   AF-A0A1Q3A361-F1
#
_cell.length_a   1.000
_cell.length_b   1.000
_cell.length_c   1.000
_cell.angle_alpha   90.00
_cell.angle_beta   90.00
_cell.angle_gamma   90.00
#
_symmetry.space_group_name_H-M   'P 1'
#
loop_
_entity.id
_entity.type
_entity.pdbx_description
1 polymer ?
#
loop_
_entity_poly.entity_id
_entity_poly.type
_entity_poly.pdbx_seq_one_letter_code
_entity_poly.pdbx_strand_id
1 'polypeptide(L)'
;MLRSRTKCANSLLQIRKKSHLRQVISFSSRELGLTEHELETIEKLPFFDQDRVNTRKRYPTTKRQAYLNEKLPAVKLLFGEDPQYPGFISHSLPSMMPIPFEATQGTDEETIANRLSVTKLLTKSWCELRHAYDVYAKIPMFEGKPIIKGKEEHQRLEDETHSLAEEQRAFEKDFEVVIPDDDFHKLAESWFASLVKMVNLFTDGEAREVLCHGYLNKKKARLVEGPIIGDDDDDVLVSGIIDHLILKLRDVPVSNNVLPLRLENAIVSKNCEDIAVVFDQLERAGPNLQNKFEIMVSDVKTRFMRKIPSQPSVLKASKLQVMYYRYFMEVLGQNPQETYNKLLINAQRRGFDVNRFIDPAKVLSMMATDDMIRMDMYRLKNGDAIGFEPFDDSELNVSESATYDMSDYHDIITDARVIQKYSDFFEPWAKPVTLKYFAARLAQMYHHLRPLLSNKLMIEYYYNGDNFHNIIFEFDPKLLRESSSDSAKFWFGQRDIEPISRNLKNFLTFCKYCDYESVCSWKRGGNDMCKELGTDLAKIQKS
;
A
#
# COMPACT_ATOMS: atom_id res chain seq x y z
N MET A 1 -66.81 -15.99 -11.42
CA MET A 1 -67.39 -15.00 -12.34
C MET A 1 -66.62 -13.69 -12.22
N LEU A 2 -66.06 -13.23 -13.36
CA LEU A 2 -65.64 -11.89 -13.82
C LEU A 2 -65.21 -10.76 -12.83
N ARG A 3 -63.96 -10.26 -12.93
CA ARG A 3 -63.42 -9.03 -13.65
C ARG A 3 -63.66 -7.70 -12.90
N SER A 4 -62.68 -6.81 -12.69
CA SER A 4 -61.97 -5.92 -13.66
C SER A 4 -60.87 -5.11 -12.88
N ARG A 5 -59.56 -5.05 -13.23
CA ARG A 5 -58.84 -4.18 -14.22
C ARG A 5 -59.00 -2.65 -13.99
N THR A 6 -58.03 -1.72 -14.04
CA THR A 6 -56.56 -1.66 -14.33
C THR A 6 -56.00 -0.22 -14.13
N LYS A 7 -54.69 -0.11 -13.81
CA LYS A 7 -53.60 0.79 -14.33
C LYS A 7 -53.54 2.34 -14.13
N CYS A 8 -52.43 2.74 -13.48
CA CYS A 8 -51.26 3.54 -13.94
C CYS A 8 -51.35 5.01 -14.46
N ALA A 9 -50.46 5.83 -13.86
CA ALA A 9 -49.41 6.68 -14.47
C ALA A 9 -49.63 8.18 -14.86
N ASN A 10 -48.58 8.97 -14.55
CA ASN A 10 -48.00 10.15 -15.24
C ASN A 10 -48.76 11.50 -15.19
N SER A 11 -48.22 12.60 -14.62
CA SER A 11 -47.07 13.47 -14.96
C SER A 11 -47.34 14.55 -16.02
N LEU A 12 -46.79 15.76 -15.78
CA LEU A 12 -46.18 16.73 -16.72
C LEU A 12 -46.83 18.12 -16.98
N LEU A 13 -45.96 19.14 -16.85
CA LEU A 13 -45.69 20.31 -17.71
C LEU A 13 -46.35 21.71 -17.51
N GLN A 14 -45.44 22.68 -17.28
CA GLN A 14 -45.24 24.01 -17.92
C GLN A 14 -45.67 25.35 -17.28
N ILE A 15 -44.62 26.12 -16.89
CA ILE A 15 -44.23 27.50 -17.28
C ILE A 15 -45.24 28.65 -17.10
N ARG A 16 -44.84 29.69 -16.32
CA ARG A 16 -44.92 31.11 -16.75
C ARG A 16 -43.98 32.05 -15.98
N LYS A 17 -43.39 32.97 -16.76
CA LYS A 17 -42.32 33.96 -16.50
C LYS A 17 -42.72 35.02 -15.45
N LYS A 18 -41.77 35.47 -14.62
CA LYS A 18 -41.85 36.75 -13.88
C LYS A 18 -40.91 37.77 -14.52
N SER A 19 -41.48 38.93 -14.87
CA SER A 19 -40.84 40.06 -15.54
C SER A 19 -40.04 40.93 -14.56
N HIS A 20 -38.82 41.27 -14.95
CA HIS A 20 -37.96 42.28 -14.32
C HIS A 20 -38.48 43.70 -14.60
N LEU A 21 -38.68 44.48 -13.53
CA LEU A 21 -38.69 45.94 -13.59
C LEU A 21 -37.38 46.42 -12.97
N ARG A 22 -36.46 46.91 -13.81
CA ARG A 22 -35.24 47.60 -13.42
C ARG A 22 -35.61 49.00 -12.94
N GLN A 23 -35.55 49.27 -11.64
CA GLN A 23 -35.42 50.63 -11.15
C GLN A 23 -33.95 51.04 -11.26
N VAL A 24 -33.70 52.04 -12.11
CA VAL A 24 -32.43 52.76 -12.21
C VAL A 24 -32.33 53.64 -10.97
N ILE A 25 -31.46 53.28 -10.03
CA ILE A 25 -31.10 54.16 -8.92
C ILE A 25 -29.88 54.96 -9.36
N SER A 26 -30.11 56.26 -9.55
CA SER A 26 -29.12 57.31 -9.73
C SER A 26 -28.22 57.37 -8.49
N PHE A 27 -26.93 57.09 -8.63
CA PHE A 27 -25.94 57.39 -7.61
C PHE A 27 -25.46 58.82 -7.79
N SER A 28 -26.00 59.75 -7.00
CA SER A 28 -25.31 61.01 -6.71
C SER A 28 -24.22 60.73 -5.68
N SER A 29 -23.00 61.10 -6.01
CA SER A 29 -21.81 61.08 -5.17
C SER A 29 -21.97 61.97 -3.94
N ARG A 30 -22.49 61.42 -2.84
CA ARG A 30 -22.31 61.94 -1.47
C ARG A 30 -22.20 60.77 -0.48
N GLU A 31 -21.00 60.63 0.08
CA GLU A 31 -20.71 60.10 1.42
C GLU A 31 -21.58 58.93 1.92
N LEU A 32 -21.29 57.73 1.42
CA LEU A 32 -21.66 56.49 2.14
C LEU A 32 -20.51 56.13 3.07
N GLY A 33 -20.36 56.91 4.15
CA GLY A 33 -19.61 56.45 5.31
C GLY A 33 -20.40 55.32 5.96
N LEU A 34 -19.73 54.22 6.30
CA LEU A 34 -20.32 53.14 7.09
C LEU A 34 -20.92 53.75 8.36
N THR A 35 -22.17 53.40 8.67
CA THR A 35 -22.80 53.84 9.90
C THR A 35 -22.09 53.22 11.10
N GLU A 36 -22.18 53.89 12.25
CA GLU A 36 -21.55 53.42 13.51
C GLU A 36 -22.00 51.99 13.88
N HIS A 37 -23.23 51.64 13.54
CA HIS A 37 -23.78 50.30 13.71
C HIS A 37 -23.18 49.28 12.73
N GLU A 38 -22.93 49.66 11.48
CA GLU A 38 -22.26 48.81 10.50
C GLU A 38 -20.79 48.60 10.85
N LEU A 39 -20.11 49.63 11.37
CA LEU A 39 -18.74 49.52 11.89
C LEU A 39 -18.68 48.59 13.11
N GLU A 40 -19.59 48.75 14.07
CA GLU A 40 -19.70 47.81 15.21
C GLU A 40 -19.99 46.38 14.76
N THR A 41 -20.85 46.21 13.74
CA THR A 41 -21.19 44.89 13.22
C THR A 41 -19.98 44.26 12.54
N ILE A 42 -19.20 45.06 11.80
CA ILE A 42 -17.96 44.63 11.16
C ILE A 42 -16.89 44.27 12.19
N GLU A 43 -16.71 45.06 13.25
CA GLU A 43 -15.78 44.76 14.35
C GLU A 43 -16.18 43.51 15.14
N LYS A 44 -17.48 43.22 15.24
CA LYS A 44 -18.02 42.00 15.86
C LYS A 44 -17.95 40.76 14.95
N LEU A 45 -17.50 40.90 13.70
CA LEU A 45 -17.28 39.75 12.83
C LEU A 45 -16.09 38.91 13.33
N PRO A 46 -16.19 37.57 13.27
CA PRO A 46 -15.24 36.65 13.93
C PRO A 46 -13.79 36.70 13.39
N PHE A 47 -13.53 37.50 12.37
CA PHE A 47 -12.20 37.72 11.78
C PHE A 47 -11.50 38.99 12.32
N PHE A 48 -12.22 39.93 12.95
CA PHE A 48 -11.66 41.15 13.55
C PHE A 48 -11.53 41.09 15.08
N ASP A 49 -12.09 40.05 15.71
CA ASP A 49 -11.95 39.75 17.14
C ASP A 49 -10.51 39.32 17.45
N GLN A 50 -9.64 40.30 17.76
CA GLN A 50 -8.23 40.07 18.12
C GLN A 50 -8.07 39.26 19.41
N ASP A 51 -9.12 39.12 20.22
CA ASP A 51 -9.11 38.38 21.49
C ASP A 51 -9.49 36.89 21.35
N ARG A 52 -9.87 36.43 20.14
CA ARG A 52 -10.04 35.00 19.82
C ARG A 52 -8.79 34.31 19.26
N VAL A 53 -7.60 34.86 19.53
CA VAL A 53 -6.34 34.12 19.35
C VAL A 53 -6.08 33.13 20.50
N ASN A 54 -7.08 32.78 21.31
CA ASN A 54 -7.09 31.47 21.96
C ASN A 54 -7.52 30.38 20.96
N THR A 55 -6.68 30.21 19.94
CA THR A 55 -6.47 28.87 19.39
C THR A 55 -6.27 27.96 20.59
N ARG A 56 -7.12 26.96 20.77
CA ARG A 56 -6.84 25.86 21.70
C ARG A 56 -5.47 25.34 21.31
N LYS A 57 -4.40 25.81 21.97
CA LYS A 57 -3.07 25.21 21.92
C LYS A 57 -3.31 23.80 22.41
N ARG A 58 -3.48 22.86 21.48
CA ARG A 58 -3.36 21.44 21.79
C ARG A 58 -1.92 21.30 22.24
N TYR A 59 -1.70 21.39 23.54
CA TYR A 59 -0.42 21.04 24.11
C TYR A 59 -0.14 19.61 23.62
N PRO A 60 0.91 19.40 22.82
CA PRO A 60 1.29 18.06 22.44
C PRO A 60 1.47 17.27 23.73
N THR A 61 0.99 16.02 23.73
CA THR A 61 1.35 15.08 24.79
C THR A 61 2.86 15.11 24.95
N THR A 62 3.39 14.95 26.17
CA THR A 62 4.84 15.01 26.45
C THR A 62 5.66 14.19 25.45
N LYS A 63 5.14 13.04 25.00
CA LYS A 63 5.72 12.19 23.94
C LYS A 63 5.82 12.87 22.57
N ARG A 64 4.76 13.55 22.10
CA ARG A 64 4.80 14.26 20.80
C ARG A 64 5.74 15.47 20.85
N GLN A 65 5.84 16.15 21.99
CA GLN A 65 6.80 17.25 22.12
C GLN A 65 8.24 16.73 22.09
N ALA A 66 8.52 15.63 22.79
CA ALA A 66 9.83 14.97 22.73
C ALA A 66 10.21 14.59 21.29
N TYR A 67 9.27 13.97 20.56
CA TYR A 67 9.43 13.65 19.14
C TYR A 67 9.80 14.86 18.27
N LEU A 68 9.10 15.99 18.43
CA LEU A 68 9.39 17.20 17.65
C LEU A 68 10.72 17.85 18.06
N ASN A 69 11.07 17.80 19.35
CA ASN A 69 12.33 18.33 19.86
C ASN A 69 13.55 17.59 19.30
N GLU A 70 13.41 16.32 18.95
CA GLU A 70 14.44 15.52 18.29
C GLU A 70 14.43 15.77 16.77
N LYS A 71 13.24 15.73 16.15
CA LYS A 71 13.06 15.77 14.70
C LYS A 71 13.40 17.10 14.06
N LEU A 72 12.97 18.22 14.64
CA LEU A 72 13.17 19.53 14.01
C LEU A 72 14.65 19.94 13.94
N PRO A 73 15.47 19.76 15.00
CA PRO A 73 16.90 20.01 14.92
C PRO A 73 17.62 19.10 13.92
N ALA A 74 17.27 17.81 13.85
CA ALA A 74 17.87 16.87 12.91
C ALA A 74 17.70 17.34 11.45
N VAL A 75 16.49 17.74 11.08
CA VAL A 75 16.23 18.28 9.73
C VAL A 75 16.94 19.62 9.51
N LYS A 76 16.91 20.51 10.51
CA LYS A 76 17.56 21.82 10.43
C LYS A 76 19.08 21.70 10.22
N LEU A 77 19.72 20.71 10.83
CA LEU A 77 21.15 20.44 10.65
C LEU A 77 21.47 20.10 9.18
N LEU A 78 20.58 19.36 8.51
CA LEU A 78 20.79 18.86 7.15
C LEU A 78 20.39 19.85 6.07
N PHE A 79 19.25 20.55 6.23
CA PHE A 79 18.76 21.52 5.25
C PHE A 79 19.32 22.93 5.48
N GLY A 80 19.85 23.21 6.67
CA GLY A 80 20.29 24.53 7.06
C GLY A 80 19.13 25.52 7.24
N GLU A 81 19.51 26.78 7.44
CA GLU A 81 18.56 27.90 7.52
C GLU A 81 18.32 28.53 6.15
N ASP A 82 17.10 29.03 5.94
CA ASP A 82 16.77 29.82 4.77
C ASP A 82 17.38 31.23 4.89
N PRO A 83 18.23 31.68 3.96
CA PRO A 83 18.86 33.01 4.03
C PRO A 83 17.85 34.16 4.07
N GLN A 84 16.66 33.97 3.47
CA GLN A 84 15.61 34.99 3.45
C GLN A 84 14.80 35.00 4.76
N TYR A 85 14.75 33.87 5.48
CA TYR A 85 13.97 33.71 6.72
C TYR A 85 14.83 33.08 7.83
N PRO A 86 15.72 33.87 8.48
CA PRO A 86 16.56 33.37 9.56
C PRO A 86 15.76 32.64 10.65
N GLY A 87 16.30 31.51 11.13
CA GLY A 87 15.63 30.62 12.09
C GLY A 87 14.63 29.63 11.48
N PHE A 88 14.29 29.73 10.20
CA PHE A 88 13.44 28.76 9.49
C PHE A 88 14.31 27.76 8.69
N ILE A 89 13.87 26.51 8.66
CA ILE A 89 14.48 25.43 7.87
C ILE A 89 14.30 25.73 6.39
N SER A 90 15.40 25.68 5.63
CA SER A 90 15.43 25.85 4.19
C SER A 90 14.51 24.84 3.49
N HIS A 91 13.89 25.27 2.40
CA HIS A 91 13.09 24.40 1.54
C HIS A 91 13.89 23.77 0.39
N SER A 92 15.14 24.18 0.22
CA SER A 92 16.05 23.66 -0.80
C SER A 92 17.02 22.66 -0.17
N LEU A 93 17.18 21.50 -0.81
CA LEU A 93 18.17 20.51 -0.41
C LEU A 93 19.58 21.01 -0.80
N PRO A 94 20.54 21.08 0.14
CA PRO A 94 21.92 21.43 -0.21
C PRO A 94 22.54 20.44 -1.21
N SER A 95 23.35 20.93 -2.14
CA SER A 95 23.94 20.12 -3.22
C SER A 95 24.88 19.00 -2.75
N MET A 96 25.42 19.11 -1.53
CA MET A 96 26.30 18.10 -0.94
C MET A 96 25.54 16.95 -0.24
N MET A 97 24.21 17.06 -0.14
CA MET A 97 23.40 16.01 0.48
C MET A 97 23.23 14.82 -0.48
N PRO A 98 23.19 13.58 0.04
CA PRO A 98 22.83 12.41 -0.75
C PRO A 98 21.45 12.60 -1.36
N ILE A 99 21.18 11.93 -2.49
CA ILE A 99 19.84 11.92 -3.08
C ILE A 99 18.82 11.24 -2.13
N PRO A 100 17.50 11.50 -2.27
CA PRO A 100 16.51 10.97 -1.33
C PRO A 100 16.54 9.45 -1.17
N PHE A 101 16.83 8.70 -2.23
CA PHE A 101 16.95 7.24 -2.15
C PHE A 101 18.11 6.81 -1.25
N GLU A 102 19.30 7.38 -1.45
CA GLU A 102 20.49 7.10 -0.63
C GLU A 102 20.30 7.57 0.82
N ALA A 103 19.59 8.68 1.04
CA ALA A 103 19.28 9.17 2.37
C ALA A 103 18.43 8.19 3.20
N THR A 104 17.70 7.27 2.55
CA THR A 104 17.00 6.18 3.26
C THR A 104 17.91 5.03 3.68
N GLN A 105 19.18 5.03 3.25
CA GLN A 105 20.15 4.00 3.58
C GLN A 105 20.90 4.39 4.87
N GLY A 106 20.92 3.47 5.85
CA GLY A 106 21.62 3.66 7.13
C GLY A 106 20.76 4.21 8.27
N THR A 107 19.65 3.55 8.59
CA THR A 107 19.07 3.54 9.95
C THR A 107 19.47 2.23 10.63
N ASP A 108 19.83 2.27 11.92
CA ASP A 108 20.36 1.12 12.68
C ASP A 108 19.34 -0.02 12.92
N GLU A 109 18.08 0.15 12.48
CA GLU A 109 17.10 -0.93 12.33
C GLU A 109 17.07 -1.40 10.86
N GLU A 110 17.52 -2.63 10.65
CA GLU A 110 17.56 -3.42 9.40
C GLU A 110 18.56 -3.01 8.31
N THR A 111 19.51 -3.92 8.12
CA THR A 111 20.59 -4.04 7.12
C THR A 111 20.13 -4.06 5.65
N ILE A 112 18.96 -3.52 5.29
CA ILE A 112 18.32 -3.72 3.98
C ILE A 112 17.54 -2.46 3.53
N ALA A 113 18.24 -1.44 3.03
CA ALA A 113 17.62 -0.19 2.55
C ALA A 113 17.72 0.03 1.02
N ASN A 114 17.91 -1.03 0.23
CA ASN A 114 17.86 -0.97 -1.25
C ASN A 114 16.43 -1.15 -1.81
N ARG A 115 15.41 -0.67 -1.08
CA ARG A 115 13.99 -0.82 -1.47
C ARG A 115 13.13 0.40 -1.13
N LEU A 116 12.11 0.62 -1.96
CA LEU A 116 10.99 1.54 -1.70
C LEU A 116 9.71 0.73 -1.43
N SER A 117 8.75 1.34 -0.75
CA SER A 117 7.38 0.82 -0.70
C SER A 117 6.50 1.55 -1.74
N VAL A 118 5.37 0.97 -2.13
CA VAL A 118 4.38 1.67 -2.97
C VAL A 118 3.95 3.00 -2.33
N THR A 119 3.79 3.04 -1.01
CA THR A 119 3.44 4.27 -0.28
C THR A 119 4.53 5.35 -0.37
N LYS A 120 5.82 4.97 -0.46
CA LYS A 120 6.94 5.89 -0.73
C LYS A 120 6.89 6.49 -2.13
N LEU A 121 6.21 5.86 -3.11
CA LEU A 121 6.02 6.44 -4.43
C LEU A 121 4.91 7.51 -4.50
N LEU A 122 4.19 7.74 -3.40
CA LEU A 122 3.08 8.70 -3.31
C LEU A 122 3.56 10.04 -2.73
N THR A 123 4.69 10.55 -3.23
CA THR A 123 5.44 11.69 -2.68
C THR A 123 4.60 12.98 -2.57
N LYS A 124 3.64 13.15 -3.49
CA LYS A 124 2.75 14.33 -3.58
C LYS A 124 1.36 14.12 -2.97
N SER A 125 1.18 13.10 -2.13
CA SER A 125 -0.11 12.84 -1.43
C SER A 125 -0.53 14.00 -0.51
N TRP A 126 0.43 14.59 0.21
CA TRP A 126 0.22 15.72 1.13
C TRP A 126 1.10 16.92 0.79
N CYS A 127 2.42 16.80 0.95
CA CYS A 127 3.42 17.80 0.58
C CYS A 127 4.78 17.12 0.38
N GLU A 128 5.39 17.24 -0.79
CA GLU A 128 6.65 16.56 -1.08
C GLU A 128 7.82 17.11 -0.25
N LEU A 129 7.81 18.40 0.10
CA LEU A 129 8.82 18.97 1.01
C LEU A 129 8.76 18.36 2.41
N ARG A 130 7.55 18.13 2.94
CA ARG A 130 7.39 17.41 4.20
C ARG A 130 7.96 16.00 4.07
N HIS A 131 7.66 15.32 2.96
CA HIS A 131 8.15 13.98 2.71
C HIS A 131 9.69 13.94 2.63
N ALA A 132 10.31 14.90 1.94
CA ALA A 132 11.76 15.04 1.92
C ALA A 132 12.32 15.25 3.33
N TYR A 133 11.80 16.21 4.10
CA TYR A 133 12.24 16.39 5.48
C TYR A 133 12.13 15.11 6.32
N ASP A 134 11.03 14.36 6.18
CA ASP A 134 10.83 13.09 6.89
C ASP A 134 11.87 12.02 6.47
N VAL A 135 12.24 11.96 5.18
CA VAL A 135 13.30 11.06 4.67
C VAL A 135 14.66 11.40 5.29
N TYR A 136 15.05 12.68 5.27
CA TYR A 136 16.36 13.11 5.79
C TYR A 136 16.43 13.14 7.31
N ALA A 137 15.30 13.34 8.00
CA ALA A 137 15.26 13.30 9.46
C ALA A 137 15.74 11.96 10.02
N LYS A 138 15.56 10.87 9.26
CA LYS A 138 15.84 9.49 9.70
C LYS A 138 15.17 9.11 11.03
N ILE A 139 14.09 9.81 11.39
CA ILE A 139 13.33 9.56 12.61
C ILE A 139 11.97 8.99 12.20
N PRO A 140 11.57 7.81 12.71
CA PRO A 140 10.29 7.19 12.40
C PRO A 140 9.11 8.15 12.56
N MET A 141 8.09 8.00 11.71
CA MET A 141 6.89 8.83 11.83
C MET A 141 6.23 8.55 13.19
N PHE A 142 5.84 9.61 13.90
CA PHE A 142 5.16 9.46 15.18
C PHE A 142 3.86 8.66 15.04
N GLU A 143 3.82 7.46 15.64
CA GLU A 143 2.66 6.58 15.67
C GLU A 143 1.61 7.10 16.64
N GLY A 144 0.74 7.98 16.15
CA GLY A 144 -0.44 8.36 16.91
C GLY A 144 -1.50 7.26 16.92
N LYS A 145 -2.56 7.49 17.70
CA LYS A 145 -3.82 6.71 17.66
C LYS A 145 -4.37 6.39 16.25
N PRO A 146 -4.22 7.23 15.19
CA PRO A 146 -4.72 6.88 13.85
C PRO A 146 -4.07 5.65 13.25
N ILE A 147 -2.74 5.59 13.37
CA ILE A 147 -1.93 4.60 12.69
C ILE A 147 -2.14 3.26 13.39
N ILE A 148 -2.13 3.28 14.72
CA ILE A 148 -2.41 2.10 15.56
C ILE A 148 -3.79 1.51 15.21
N LYS A 149 -4.85 2.33 15.22
CA LYS A 149 -6.19 1.87 14.85
C LYS A 149 -6.29 1.37 13.41
N GLY A 150 -5.51 1.94 12.50
CA GLY A 150 -5.41 1.46 11.13
C GLY A 150 -4.85 0.05 11.09
N LYS A 151 -3.69 -0.18 11.74
CA LYS A 151 -3.07 -1.52 11.82
C LYS A 151 -4.00 -2.56 12.45
N GLU A 152 -4.66 -2.20 13.56
CA GLU A 152 -5.65 -3.07 14.23
C GLU A 152 -6.82 -3.45 13.29
N GLU A 153 -7.31 -2.50 12.49
CA GLU A 153 -8.41 -2.75 11.55
C GLU A 153 -8.00 -3.66 10.39
N HIS A 154 -6.79 -3.48 9.84
CA HIS A 154 -6.27 -4.37 8.79
C HIS A 154 -6.08 -5.79 9.32
N GLN A 155 -5.48 -5.93 10.51
CA GLN A 155 -5.31 -7.25 11.15
C GLN A 155 -6.65 -7.93 11.38
N ARG A 156 -7.65 -7.20 11.90
CA ARG A 156 -9.00 -7.73 12.11
C ARG A 156 -9.61 -8.24 10.80
N LEU A 157 -9.51 -7.46 9.72
CA LEU A 157 -10.04 -7.84 8.42
C LEU A 157 -9.31 -9.07 7.85
N GLU A 158 -7.99 -9.14 8.01
CA GLU A 158 -7.19 -10.30 7.61
C GLU A 158 -7.61 -11.56 8.37
N ASP A 159 -7.70 -11.48 9.70
CA ASP A 159 -8.09 -12.60 10.58
C ASP A 159 -9.52 -13.08 10.28
N GLU A 160 -10.44 -12.17 9.94
CA GLU A 160 -11.82 -12.52 9.54
C GLU A 160 -11.89 -13.24 8.19
N THR A 161 -10.97 -12.93 7.28
CA THR A 161 -10.91 -13.58 5.96
C THR A 161 -10.18 -14.93 6.01
N HIS A 162 -9.11 -15.06 6.81
CA HIS A 162 -8.22 -16.22 6.80
C HIS A 162 -8.20 -16.95 8.14
N SER A 163 -8.98 -18.03 8.28
CA SER A 163 -9.04 -18.85 9.51
C SER A 163 -7.71 -19.55 9.86
N LEU A 164 -6.79 -19.67 8.89
CA LEU A 164 -5.50 -20.35 9.04
C LEU A 164 -4.59 -19.70 10.07
N ALA A 165 -4.75 -18.40 10.34
CA ALA A 165 -3.98 -17.69 11.35
C ALA A 165 -4.23 -18.23 12.77
N GLU A 166 -5.41 -18.80 13.05
CA GLU A 166 -5.73 -19.40 14.34
C GLU A 166 -5.13 -20.80 14.48
N GLU A 167 -5.25 -21.62 13.43
CA GLU A 167 -4.72 -22.99 13.39
C GLU A 167 -3.18 -22.99 13.49
N GLN A 168 -2.52 -22.08 12.78
CA GLN A 168 -1.08 -21.88 12.88
C GLN A 168 -0.67 -21.50 14.32
N ARG A 169 -1.30 -20.49 14.91
CA ARG A 169 -1.00 -20.06 16.29
C ARG A 169 -1.21 -21.19 17.31
N ALA A 170 -2.20 -22.04 17.08
CA ALA A 170 -2.44 -23.21 17.93
C ALA A 170 -1.33 -24.25 17.76
N PHE A 171 -0.93 -24.56 16.52
CA PHE A 171 0.18 -25.47 16.24
C PHE A 171 1.50 -24.97 16.83
N GLU A 172 1.89 -23.73 16.53
CA GLU A 172 3.17 -23.15 16.97
C GLU A 172 3.30 -23.09 18.49
N LYS A 173 2.18 -22.89 19.20
CA LYS A 173 2.16 -22.85 20.66
C LYS A 173 2.41 -24.23 21.29
N ASP A 174 1.90 -25.28 20.66
CA ASP A 174 1.95 -26.65 21.18
C ASP A 174 3.12 -27.46 20.59
N PHE A 175 3.81 -26.93 19.58
CA PHE A 175 4.91 -27.60 18.90
C PHE A 175 6.19 -27.64 19.76
N GLU A 176 6.76 -28.83 19.90
CA GLU A 176 7.86 -29.12 20.83
C GLU A 176 9.23 -28.62 20.35
N VAL A 177 9.36 -28.31 19.06
CA VAL A 177 10.60 -27.83 18.44
C VAL A 177 10.56 -26.32 18.28
N VAL A 178 11.69 -25.66 18.55
CA VAL A 178 11.81 -24.21 18.35
C VAL A 178 11.68 -23.87 16.88
N ILE A 179 10.64 -23.11 16.53
CA ILE A 179 10.42 -22.61 15.17
C ILE A 179 11.21 -21.30 15.01
N PRO A 180 12.13 -21.21 14.03
CA PRO A 180 12.88 -19.97 13.81
C PRO A 180 11.99 -18.79 13.40
N ASP A 181 12.32 -17.61 13.91
CA ASP A 181 11.62 -16.36 13.64
C ASP A 181 12.58 -15.24 13.16
N ASP A 182 13.76 -15.59 12.62
CA ASP A 182 14.63 -14.59 11.97
C ASP A 182 14.05 -14.11 10.63
N ASP A 183 14.51 -12.95 10.15
CA ASP A 183 13.93 -12.25 9.01
C ASP A 183 13.91 -13.08 7.71
N PHE A 184 14.85 -14.04 7.57
CA PHE A 184 14.87 -14.98 6.46
C PHE A 184 13.66 -15.93 6.51
N HIS A 185 13.38 -16.53 7.67
CA HIS A 185 12.25 -17.43 7.85
C HIS A 185 10.92 -16.68 7.81
N LYS A 186 10.86 -15.45 8.33
CA LYS A 186 9.71 -14.54 8.16
C LYS A 186 9.42 -14.26 6.68
N LEU A 187 10.46 -14.07 5.85
CA LEU A 187 10.28 -13.90 4.40
C LEU A 187 9.68 -15.16 3.76
N ALA A 188 10.25 -16.33 4.04
CA ALA A 188 9.73 -17.60 3.52
C ALA A 188 8.25 -17.81 3.90
N GLU A 189 7.92 -17.58 5.17
CA GLU A 189 6.57 -17.68 5.68
C GLU A 189 5.62 -16.69 5.01
N SER A 190 6.05 -15.45 4.81
CA SER A 190 5.24 -14.44 4.11
C SER A 190 4.97 -14.81 2.65
N TRP A 191 5.91 -15.49 1.98
CA TRP A 191 5.75 -16.00 0.62
C TRP A 191 4.76 -17.16 0.57
N PHE A 192 4.89 -18.11 1.50
CA PHE A 192 3.95 -19.21 1.65
C PHE A 192 2.53 -18.69 1.97
N ALA A 193 2.38 -17.82 2.96
CA ALA A 193 1.10 -17.23 3.31
C ALA A 193 0.48 -16.49 2.12
N SER A 194 1.28 -15.72 1.36
CA SER A 194 0.79 -15.04 0.15
C SER A 194 0.33 -16.03 -0.94
N LEU A 195 0.98 -17.18 -1.07
CA LEU A 195 0.58 -18.25 -2.00
C LEU A 195 -0.77 -18.85 -1.58
N VAL A 196 -0.90 -19.23 -0.31
CA VAL A 196 -2.15 -19.78 0.27
C VAL A 196 -3.30 -18.79 0.09
N LYS A 197 -3.10 -17.51 0.43
CA LYS A 197 -4.08 -16.43 0.24
C LYS A 197 -4.54 -16.32 -1.22
N MET A 198 -3.63 -16.41 -2.18
CA MET A 198 -3.97 -16.35 -3.61
C MET A 198 -4.75 -17.57 -4.09
N VAL A 199 -4.54 -18.75 -3.50
CA VAL A 199 -5.37 -19.94 -3.76
C VAL A 199 -6.74 -19.78 -3.11
N ASN A 200 -6.78 -19.29 -1.86
CA ASN A 200 -8.02 -19.03 -1.13
C ASN A 200 -8.92 -18.00 -1.82
N LEU A 201 -8.34 -17.08 -2.62
CA LEU A 201 -9.12 -16.19 -3.49
C LEU A 201 -10.13 -16.94 -4.37
N PHE A 202 -9.78 -18.14 -4.84
CA PHE A 202 -10.65 -18.95 -5.70
C PHE A 202 -11.68 -19.75 -4.90
N THR A 203 -11.37 -20.17 -3.67
CA THR A 203 -12.29 -20.95 -2.82
C THR A 203 -13.23 -20.06 -2.01
N ASP A 204 -12.72 -18.97 -1.46
CA ASP A 204 -13.45 -18.10 -0.53
C ASP A 204 -13.93 -16.79 -1.19
N GLY A 205 -13.43 -16.49 -2.39
CA GLY A 205 -13.85 -15.37 -3.23
C GLY A 205 -13.16 -14.05 -2.92
N GLU A 206 -12.34 -14.00 -1.88
CA GLU A 206 -11.53 -12.85 -1.49
C GLU A 206 -10.19 -13.29 -0.89
N ALA A 207 -9.21 -12.39 -0.93
CA ALA A 207 -7.93 -12.57 -0.25
C ALA A 207 -7.40 -11.22 0.23
N ARG A 208 -6.91 -11.18 1.47
CA ARG A 208 -6.32 -9.98 2.09
C ARG A 208 -4.84 -10.10 2.35
N GLU A 209 -4.17 -8.94 2.43
CA GLU A 209 -2.75 -8.81 2.75
C GLU A 209 -1.86 -9.68 1.84
N VAL A 210 -2.05 -9.52 0.52
CA VAL A 210 -1.33 -10.27 -0.52
C VAL A 210 -0.09 -9.50 -0.97
N LEU A 211 1.06 -10.15 -0.99
CA LEU A 211 2.30 -9.49 -1.39
C LEU A 211 2.30 -9.18 -2.88
N CYS A 212 2.89 -8.06 -3.26
CA CYS A 212 3.27 -7.78 -4.63
C CYS A 212 4.54 -6.92 -4.66
N HIS A 213 5.27 -6.94 -5.77
CA HIS A 213 6.42 -6.06 -5.94
C HIS A 213 6.66 -5.75 -7.41
N GLY A 214 7.40 -4.68 -7.64
CA GLY A 214 7.89 -4.30 -8.96
C GLY A 214 9.25 -3.64 -8.83
N TYR A 215 9.74 -3.11 -9.94
CA TYR A 215 11.05 -2.49 -10.01
C TYR A 215 10.96 -1.13 -10.69
N LEU A 216 11.79 -0.19 -10.23
CA LEU A 216 11.87 1.16 -10.74
C LEU A 216 13.32 1.45 -11.16
N ASN A 217 13.52 1.75 -12.44
CA ASN A 217 14.87 2.00 -12.96
C ASN A 217 15.32 3.44 -12.64
N LYS A 218 16.48 3.56 -12.00
CA LYS A 218 17.14 4.82 -11.61
C LYS A 218 17.35 5.71 -12.82
N LYS A 219 18.10 5.26 -13.83
CA LYS A 219 18.49 6.09 -14.98
C LYS A 219 17.30 6.51 -15.86
N LYS A 220 16.37 5.58 -16.11
CA LYS A 220 15.22 5.81 -17.01
C LYS A 220 14.02 6.43 -16.29
N ALA A 221 14.02 6.49 -14.96
CA ALA A 221 12.92 7.01 -14.14
C ALA A 221 11.55 6.42 -14.55
N ARG A 222 11.48 5.09 -14.67
CA ARG A 222 10.29 4.37 -15.10
C ARG A 222 10.20 2.99 -14.47
N LEU A 223 8.99 2.46 -14.38
CA LEU A 223 8.75 1.08 -13.95
C LEU A 223 9.34 0.09 -14.97
N VAL A 224 9.82 -1.04 -14.48
CA VAL A 224 10.41 -2.11 -15.30
C VAL A 224 9.36 -3.20 -15.55
N GLU A 225 9.12 -3.51 -16.83
CA GLU A 225 8.16 -4.53 -17.25
C GLU A 225 8.84 -5.87 -17.54
N GLY A 226 10.00 -5.86 -18.20
CA GLY A 226 10.72 -7.05 -18.63
C GLY A 226 11.64 -7.66 -17.56
N PRO A 227 12.66 -8.43 -18.00
CA PRO A 227 13.59 -9.11 -17.09
C PRO A 227 14.45 -8.10 -16.32
N ILE A 228 14.78 -8.47 -15.09
CA ILE A 228 15.74 -7.76 -14.25
C ILE A 228 17.07 -8.50 -14.39
N ILE A 229 18.12 -7.78 -14.79
CA ILE A 229 19.48 -8.34 -14.83
C ILE A 229 20.07 -8.07 -13.45
N GLY A 230 20.40 -9.14 -12.72
CA GLY A 230 20.76 -9.10 -11.28
C GLY A 230 21.95 -8.21 -10.92
N ASP A 231 22.77 -7.83 -11.90
CA ASP A 231 24.01 -7.07 -11.70
C ASP A 231 23.84 -5.55 -11.88
N ASP A 232 22.69 -5.07 -12.37
CA ASP A 232 22.49 -3.62 -12.56
C ASP A 232 21.85 -3.00 -11.31
N ASP A 233 22.68 -2.28 -10.54
CA ASP A 233 22.26 -1.46 -9.40
C ASP A 233 21.26 -0.34 -9.80
N ASP A 234 20.99 -0.19 -11.11
CA ASP A 234 20.01 0.75 -11.63
C ASP A 234 18.57 0.42 -11.27
N ASP A 235 18.19 -0.84 -11.11
CA ASP A 235 16.81 -1.17 -10.78
C ASP A 235 16.61 -1.14 -9.27
N VAL A 236 15.55 -0.50 -8.78
CA VAL A 236 15.22 -0.43 -7.35
C VAL A 236 13.96 -1.23 -7.07
N LEU A 237 14.02 -2.10 -6.04
CA LEU A 237 12.87 -2.88 -5.62
C LEU A 237 11.79 -1.96 -5.04
N VAL A 238 10.55 -2.13 -5.47
CA VAL A 238 9.36 -1.48 -4.90
C VAL A 238 8.43 -2.56 -4.35
N SER A 239 8.28 -2.65 -3.04
CA SER A 239 7.39 -3.62 -2.39
C SER A 239 6.01 -3.04 -2.08
N GLY A 240 4.97 -3.86 -2.17
CA GLY A 240 3.60 -3.52 -1.83
C GLY A 240 2.88 -4.68 -1.14
N ILE A 241 1.84 -4.34 -0.40
CA ILE A 241 0.91 -5.31 0.18
C ILE A 241 -0.48 -4.87 -0.25
N ILE A 242 -1.21 -5.78 -0.90
CA ILE A 242 -2.55 -5.55 -1.40
C ILE A 242 -3.51 -5.90 -0.27
N ASP A 243 -4.21 -4.90 0.24
CA ASP A 243 -5.11 -5.08 1.38
C ASP A 243 -6.25 -6.04 1.04
N HIS A 244 -6.75 -6.02 -0.22
CA HIS A 244 -7.89 -6.84 -0.61
C HIS A 244 -7.95 -7.14 -2.12
N LEU A 245 -8.04 -8.43 -2.47
CA LEU A 245 -8.40 -8.96 -3.78
C LEU A 245 -9.79 -9.57 -3.70
N ILE A 246 -10.65 -9.27 -4.68
CA ILE A 246 -12.04 -9.76 -4.71
C ILE A 246 -12.31 -10.43 -6.04
N LEU A 247 -12.66 -11.72 -6.02
CA LEU A 247 -13.19 -12.42 -7.18
C LEU A 247 -14.68 -12.10 -7.33
N LYS A 248 -15.09 -11.68 -8.52
CA LYS A 248 -16.48 -11.32 -8.81
C LYS A 248 -16.86 -11.64 -10.25
N LEU A 249 -18.15 -11.56 -10.55
CA LEU A 249 -18.65 -11.62 -11.93
C LEU A 249 -18.20 -10.40 -12.73
N ARG A 250 -17.79 -10.67 -13.97
CA ARG A 250 -17.49 -9.65 -14.98
C ARG A 250 -18.79 -8.92 -15.39
N ASP A 251 -18.67 -7.65 -15.75
CA ASP A 251 -19.73 -6.81 -16.32
C ASP A 251 -21.01 -6.63 -15.50
N VAL A 252 -21.02 -7.06 -14.23
CA VAL A 252 -22.10 -6.70 -13.30
C VAL A 252 -21.95 -5.23 -12.91
N PRO A 253 -23.02 -4.41 -13.01
CA PRO A 253 -23.00 -3.02 -12.55
C PRO A 253 -22.52 -2.99 -11.10
N VAL A 254 -21.35 -2.39 -10.89
CA VAL A 254 -20.73 -2.36 -9.58
C VAL A 254 -21.55 -1.38 -8.72
N SER A 255 -22.39 -1.93 -7.85
CA SER A 255 -23.01 -1.16 -6.79
C SER A 255 -21.94 -0.74 -5.76
N ASN A 256 -22.26 0.17 -4.84
CA ASN A 256 -21.32 0.50 -3.76
C ASN A 256 -20.89 -0.71 -2.92
N ASN A 257 -21.60 -1.85 -3.00
CA ASN A 257 -21.24 -3.08 -2.33
C ASN A 257 -20.80 -4.12 -3.37
N VAL A 258 -19.50 -4.43 -3.39
CA VAL A 258 -18.93 -5.55 -4.14
C VAL A 258 -18.88 -6.73 -3.19
N LEU A 259 -19.59 -7.80 -3.51
CA LEU A 259 -19.57 -9.02 -2.71
C LEU A 259 -18.59 -10.03 -3.35
N PRO A 260 -17.75 -10.69 -2.53
CA PRO A 260 -16.88 -11.75 -3.02
C PRO A 260 -17.71 -12.93 -3.51
N LEU A 261 -17.27 -13.53 -4.62
CA LEU A 261 -17.90 -14.69 -5.21
C LEU A 261 -17.04 -15.93 -4.99
N ARG A 262 -17.60 -16.91 -4.31
CA ARG A 262 -17.00 -18.23 -4.11
C ARG A 262 -17.20 -19.09 -5.34
N LEU A 263 -16.13 -19.70 -5.84
CA LEU A 263 -16.26 -20.71 -6.89
C LEU A 263 -16.74 -22.03 -6.28
N GLU A 264 -17.43 -22.82 -7.09
CA GLU A 264 -17.79 -24.18 -6.70
C GLU A 264 -16.53 -25.04 -6.58
N ASN A 265 -16.50 -25.97 -5.61
CA ASN A 265 -15.38 -26.89 -5.39
C ASN A 265 -14.99 -27.72 -6.63
N ALA A 266 -15.88 -27.83 -7.61
CA ALA A 266 -15.60 -28.47 -8.89
C ALA A 266 -14.61 -27.69 -9.78
N ILE A 267 -14.40 -26.40 -9.51
CA ILE A 267 -13.47 -25.55 -10.27
C ILE A 267 -12.10 -25.52 -9.60
N VAL A 268 -12.05 -25.27 -8.29
CA VAL A 268 -10.83 -25.36 -7.47
C VAL A 268 -11.17 -26.17 -6.23
N SER A 269 -10.43 -27.26 -6.02
CA SER A 269 -10.66 -28.14 -4.87
C SER A 269 -10.21 -27.47 -3.58
N LYS A 270 -11.15 -27.29 -2.64
CA LYS A 270 -10.84 -26.87 -1.28
C LYS A 270 -10.01 -27.96 -0.58
N ASN A 271 -9.01 -27.54 0.22
CA ASN A 271 -8.10 -28.42 0.97
C ASN A 271 -7.31 -29.40 0.07
N CYS A 272 -6.92 -28.97 -1.13
CA CYS A 272 -6.07 -29.77 -2.00
C CYS A 272 -4.66 -29.83 -1.40
N GLU A 273 -4.10 -31.03 -1.20
CA GLU A 273 -2.74 -31.24 -0.67
C GLU A 273 -1.63 -31.09 -1.72
N ASP A 274 -2.01 -30.79 -2.97
CA ASP A 274 -1.10 -30.69 -4.10
C ASP A 274 -1.37 -29.44 -4.93
N ILE A 275 -0.53 -28.42 -4.74
CA ILE A 275 -0.63 -27.18 -5.51
C ILE A 275 -0.51 -27.39 -7.03
N ALA A 276 0.20 -28.43 -7.50
CA ALA A 276 0.29 -28.72 -8.92
C ALA A 276 -1.09 -29.06 -9.51
N VAL A 277 -1.93 -29.76 -8.73
CA VAL A 277 -3.32 -30.05 -9.10
C VAL A 277 -4.16 -28.78 -9.12
N VAL A 278 -3.95 -27.86 -8.18
CA VAL A 278 -4.63 -26.54 -8.18
C VAL A 278 -4.30 -25.75 -9.46
N PHE A 279 -3.03 -25.73 -9.88
CA PHE A 279 -2.62 -25.05 -11.12
C PHE A 279 -3.22 -25.70 -12.37
N ASP A 280 -3.23 -27.03 -12.46
CA ASP A 280 -3.87 -27.76 -13.56
C ASP A 280 -5.40 -27.51 -13.60
N GLN A 281 -6.06 -27.43 -12.45
CA GLN A 281 -7.48 -27.04 -12.35
C GLN A 281 -7.71 -25.62 -12.86
N LEU A 282 -6.90 -24.66 -12.44
CA LEU A 282 -6.98 -23.26 -12.89
C LEU A 282 -6.72 -23.11 -14.39
N GLU A 283 -5.76 -23.86 -14.93
CA GLU A 283 -5.44 -23.87 -16.35
C GLU A 283 -6.61 -24.40 -17.18
N ARG A 284 -7.17 -25.56 -16.80
CA ARG A 284 -8.35 -26.16 -17.46
C ARG A 284 -9.57 -25.25 -17.38
N ALA A 285 -9.79 -24.59 -16.25
CA ALA A 285 -10.92 -23.68 -16.06
C ALA A 285 -10.69 -22.30 -16.70
N GLY A 286 -9.45 -21.96 -17.07
CA GLY A 286 -9.00 -20.64 -17.48
C GLY A 286 -9.92 -19.91 -18.46
N PRO A 287 -10.26 -20.48 -19.63
CA PRO A 287 -11.13 -19.82 -20.61
C PRO A 287 -12.52 -19.47 -20.06
N ASN A 288 -13.12 -20.36 -19.28
CA ASN A 288 -14.42 -20.13 -18.65
C ASN A 288 -14.32 -19.09 -17.53
N LEU A 289 -13.24 -19.13 -16.75
CA LEU A 289 -12.98 -18.18 -15.68
C LEU A 289 -12.82 -16.76 -16.24
N GLN A 290 -11.99 -16.60 -17.27
CA GLN A 290 -11.72 -15.31 -17.89
C GLN A 290 -12.98 -14.67 -18.48
N ASN A 291 -13.87 -15.47 -19.08
CA ASN A 291 -15.10 -14.96 -19.67
C ASN A 291 -16.13 -14.49 -18.63
N LYS A 292 -16.18 -15.14 -17.46
CA LYS A 292 -17.24 -14.91 -16.47
C LYS A 292 -16.81 -14.08 -15.27
N PHE A 293 -15.54 -14.12 -14.90
CA PHE A 293 -15.04 -13.55 -13.66
C PHE A 293 -13.91 -12.56 -13.90
N GLU A 294 -13.72 -11.70 -12.91
CA GLU A 294 -12.57 -10.81 -12.80
C GLU A 294 -12.19 -10.62 -11.33
N ILE A 295 -10.91 -10.32 -11.09
CA ILE A 295 -10.33 -10.02 -9.79
C ILE A 295 -10.20 -8.49 -9.68
N MET A 296 -10.95 -7.91 -8.76
CA MET A 296 -10.83 -6.50 -8.41
C MET A 296 -9.77 -6.33 -7.34
N VAL A 297 -8.82 -5.41 -7.57
CA VAL A 297 -7.82 -5.00 -6.59
C VAL A 297 -8.36 -3.82 -5.78
N SER A 298 -8.23 -3.90 -4.46
CA SER A 298 -8.67 -2.87 -3.54
C SER A 298 -7.66 -2.58 -2.43
N ASP A 299 -7.87 -1.42 -1.80
CA ASP A 299 -7.09 -0.88 -0.69
C ASP A 299 -8.06 -0.32 0.36
N VAL A 300 -7.73 -0.56 1.62
CA VAL A 300 -8.53 -0.22 2.79
C VAL A 300 -7.99 1.06 3.43
N LYS A 301 -8.89 2.02 3.65
CA LYS A 301 -8.59 3.29 4.31
C LYS A 301 -9.44 3.46 5.57
N THR A 302 -8.81 3.24 6.72
CA THR A 302 -9.42 3.48 8.02
C THR A 302 -9.51 4.97 8.35
N ARG A 303 -10.68 5.40 8.83
CA ARG A 303 -10.99 6.80 9.15
C ARG A 303 -11.38 6.95 10.62
N PHE A 304 -11.24 8.17 11.14
CA PHE A 304 -11.75 8.55 12.47
C PHE A 304 -13.16 9.12 12.47
N MET A 305 -13.68 9.42 11.30
CA MET A 305 -15.02 9.94 11.09
C MET A 305 -15.51 9.32 9.78
N ARG A 306 -16.81 9.10 9.66
CA ARG A 306 -17.47 8.62 8.42
C ARG A 306 -17.42 9.68 7.31
N LYS A 307 -16.21 10.00 6.84
CA LYS A 307 -15.94 11.01 5.83
C LYS A 307 -14.67 10.67 5.07
N ILE A 308 -14.80 10.61 3.75
CA ILE A 308 -13.67 10.50 2.81
C ILE A 308 -12.81 11.78 2.81
N PRO A 309 -11.52 11.71 2.43
CA PRO A 309 -10.71 12.91 2.27
C PRO A 309 -11.34 13.87 1.26
N SER A 310 -11.37 15.16 1.58
CA SER A 310 -11.80 16.20 0.62
C SER A 310 -10.65 16.71 -0.25
N GLN A 311 -9.42 16.31 0.05
CA GLN A 311 -8.20 16.74 -0.64
C GLN A 311 -8.03 15.92 -1.93
N PRO A 312 -8.01 16.55 -3.12
CA PRO A 312 -7.82 15.83 -4.38
C PRO A 312 -6.50 15.06 -4.45
N SER A 313 -5.41 15.60 -3.87
CA SER A 313 -4.10 14.94 -3.83
C SER A 313 -4.13 13.62 -3.04
N VAL A 314 -4.84 13.59 -1.91
CA VAL A 314 -4.97 12.38 -1.07
C VAL A 314 -5.81 11.32 -1.77
N LEU A 315 -6.91 11.72 -2.40
CA LEU A 315 -7.73 10.80 -3.20
C LEU A 315 -6.94 10.27 -4.41
N LYS A 316 -6.20 11.13 -5.11
CA LYS A 316 -5.32 10.74 -6.23
C LYS A 316 -4.25 9.75 -5.78
N ALA A 317 -3.59 10.01 -4.65
CA ALA A 317 -2.59 9.10 -4.10
C ALA A 317 -3.17 7.74 -3.71
N SER A 318 -4.36 7.73 -3.10
CA SER A 318 -5.05 6.47 -2.76
C SER A 318 -5.38 5.67 -4.04
N LYS A 319 -5.85 6.33 -5.09
CA LYS A 319 -6.09 5.67 -6.40
C LYS A 319 -4.81 5.13 -7.02
N LEU A 320 -3.74 5.92 -7.02
CA LEU A 320 -2.43 5.52 -7.53
C LEU A 320 -1.87 4.31 -6.79
N GLN A 321 -2.07 4.21 -5.47
CA GLN A 321 -1.65 3.05 -4.68
C GLN A 321 -2.25 1.75 -5.23
N VAL A 322 -3.57 1.71 -5.43
CA VAL A 322 -4.25 0.53 -6.00
C VAL A 322 -3.83 0.27 -7.45
N MET A 323 -3.56 1.33 -8.22
CA MET A 323 -3.03 1.18 -9.59
C MET A 323 -1.64 0.53 -9.60
N TYR A 324 -0.74 0.90 -8.67
CA TYR A 324 0.56 0.21 -8.53
C TYR A 324 0.38 -1.27 -8.21
N TYR A 325 -0.49 -1.60 -7.26
CA TYR A 325 -0.77 -2.99 -6.89
C TYR A 325 -1.27 -3.81 -8.08
N ARG A 326 -2.29 -3.32 -8.79
CA ARG A 326 -2.80 -4.01 -10.00
C ARG A 326 -1.73 -4.12 -11.08
N TYR A 327 -0.93 -3.09 -11.29
CA TYR A 327 0.16 -3.12 -12.28
C TYR A 327 1.26 -4.12 -11.89
N PHE A 328 1.67 -4.19 -10.63
CA PHE A 328 2.66 -5.17 -10.17
C PHE A 328 2.15 -6.60 -10.31
N MET A 329 0.88 -6.86 -9.97
CA MET A 329 0.25 -8.16 -10.22
C MET A 329 0.27 -8.52 -11.71
N GLU A 330 -0.03 -7.56 -12.59
CA GLU A 330 0.02 -7.79 -14.04
C GLU A 330 1.44 -8.13 -14.50
N VAL A 331 2.45 -7.37 -14.09
CA VAL A 331 3.86 -7.59 -14.46
C VAL A 331 4.36 -8.94 -13.94
N LEU A 332 4.06 -9.30 -12.68
CA LEU A 332 4.44 -10.58 -12.09
C LEU A 332 3.68 -11.78 -12.71
N GLY A 333 2.51 -11.55 -13.32
CA GLY A 333 1.79 -12.63 -14.01
C GLY A 333 2.14 -12.79 -15.49
N GLN A 334 3.00 -11.93 -16.06
CA GLN A 334 3.30 -11.96 -17.50
C GLN A 334 4.05 -13.21 -17.92
N ASN A 335 5.16 -13.50 -17.23
CA ASN A 335 6.04 -14.61 -17.51
C ASN A 335 6.49 -15.24 -16.18
N PRO A 336 6.13 -16.51 -15.89
CA PRO A 336 6.55 -17.21 -14.67
C PRO A 336 8.08 -17.26 -14.48
N GLN A 337 8.85 -17.50 -15.56
CA GLN A 337 10.31 -17.61 -15.45
C GLN A 337 10.96 -16.27 -15.09
N GLU A 338 10.50 -15.17 -15.69
CA GLU A 338 10.98 -13.83 -15.31
C GLU A 338 10.56 -13.48 -13.88
N THR A 339 9.37 -13.90 -13.46
CA THR A 339 8.83 -13.63 -12.13
C THR A 339 9.56 -14.39 -11.05
N TYR A 340 9.92 -15.64 -11.32
CA TYR A 340 10.81 -16.43 -10.49
C TYR A 340 12.11 -15.67 -10.22
N ASN A 341 12.78 -15.18 -11.28
CA ASN A 341 14.00 -14.39 -11.13
C ASN A 341 13.77 -13.08 -10.34
N LYS A 342 12.65 -12.39 -10.59
CA LYS A 342 12.26 -11.17 -9.84
C LYS A 342 12.08 -11.44 -8.34
N LEU A 343 11.50 -12.59 -7.96
CA LEU A 343 11.35 -13.00 -6.57
C LEU A 343 12.70 -13.34 -5.92
N LEU A 344 13.58 -14.06 -6.63
CA LEU A 344 14.93 -14.35 -6.14
C LEU A 344 15.74 -13.06 -5.94
N ILE A 345 15.71 -12.14 -6.90
CA ILE A 345 16.39 -10.84 -6.80
C ILE A 345 15.84 -10.01 -5.63
N ASN A 346 14.53 -10.09 -5.36
CA ASN A 346 13.93 -9.44 -4.19
C ASN A 346 14.55 -9.98 -2.89
N ALA A 347 14.69 -11.30 -2.74
CA ALA A 347 15.34 -11.90 -1.57
C ALA A 347 16.84 -11.54 -1.49
N GLN A 348 17.57 -11.58 -2.60
CA GLN A 348 19.00 -11.23 -2.64
C GLN A 348 19.25 -9.76 -2.29
N ARG A 349 18.40 -8.85 -2.76
CA ARG A 349 18.45 -7.43 -2.39
C ARG A 349 18.07 -7.18 -0.93
N ARG A 350 17.44 -8.17 -0.30
CA ARG A 350 17.25 -8.25 1.14
C ARG A 350 18.43 -8.89 1.89
N GLY A 351 19.55 -9.09 1.21
CA GLY A 351 20.73 -9.71 1.83
C GLY A 351 20.54 -11.19 2.16
N PHE A 352 19.48 -11.83 1.65
CA PHE A 352 19.22 -13.24 1.89
C PHE A 352 19.83 -14.11 0.80
N ASP A 353 20.51 -15.17 1.22
CA ASP A 353 20.93 -16.23 0.32
C ASP A 353 19.73 -17.11 -0.05
N VAL A 354 19.38 -17.14 -1.33
CA VAL A 354 18.25 -17.92 -1.86
C VAL A 354 18.52 -19.43 -1.85
N ASN A 355 19.78 -19.86 -1.67
CA ASN A 355 20.15 -21.26 -1.52
C ASN A 355 20.19 -21.71 -0.05
N ARG A 356 20.09 -20.78 0.91
CA ARG A 356 20.00 -21.11 2.33
C ARG A 356 18.80 -22.01 2.57
N PHE A 357 19.01 -23.06 3.36
CA PHE A 357 17.97 -24.01 3.73
C PHE A 357 16.97 -23.34 4.66
N ILE A 358 15.69 -23.59 4.43
CA ILE A 358 14.61 -23.24 5.35
C ILE A 358 14.58 -24.32 6.42
N ASP A 359 14.61 -23.89 7.68
CA ASP A 359 14.62 -24.80 8.82
C ASP A 359 13.44 -25.79 8.78
N PRO A 360 13.68 -27.09 9.01
CA PRO A 360 12.63 -28.09 8.97
C PRO A 360 11.45 -27.83 9.92
N ALA A 361 11.68 -27.25 11.11
CA ALA A 361 10.61 -26.89 12.04
C ALA A 361 9.69 -25.82 11.43
N LYS A 362 10.25 -24.88 10.67
CA LYS A 362 9.48 -23.87 9.94
C LYS A 362 8.72 -24.49 8.76
N VAL A 363 9.29 -25.47 8.05
CA VAL A 363 8.57 -26.19 6.99
C VAL A 363 7.38 -26.98 7.56
N LEU A 364 7.57 -27.67 8.68
CA LEU A 364 6.50 -28.37 9.39
C LEU A 364 5.40 -27.41 9.85
N SER A 365 5.77 -26.24 10.38
CA SER A 365 4.77 -25.24 10.78
C SER A 365 3.97 -24.71 9.59
N MET A 366 4.59 -24.51 8.43
CA MET A 366 3.88 -24.14 7.19
C MET A 366 2.91 -25.24 6.73
N MET A 367 3.34 -26.51 6.73
CA MET A 367 2.46 -27.63 6.41
C MET A 367 1.35 -27.84 7.46
N ALA A 368 1.54 -27.39 8.70
CA ALA A 368 0.49 -27.39 9.71
C ALA A 368 -0.54 -26.29 9.46
N THR A 369 -0.10 -25.14 8.95
CA THR A 369 -0.99 -24.05 8.52
C THR A 369 -1.84 -24.45 7.32
N ASP A 370 -1.25 -25.01 6.26
CA ASP A 370 -2.00 -25.47 5.08
C ASP A 370 -1.28 -26.64 4.39
N ASP A 371 -2.03 -27.69 4.09
CA ASP A 371 -1.49 -28.94 3.53
C ASP A 371 -1.19 -28.85 2.02
N MET A 372 -1.47 -27.73 1.35
CA MET A 372 -1.33 -27.55 -0.11
C MET A 372 0.06 -27.83 -0.69
N ILE A 373 1.10 -27.70 0.13
CA ILE A 373 2.48 -27.96 -0.30
C ILE A 373 2.95 -29.38 0.07
N ARG A 374 2.13 -30.21 0.71
CA ARG A 374 2.53 -31.54 1.20
C ARG A 374 3.07 -32.42 0.09
N MET A 375 2.39 -32.50 -1.04
CA MET A 375 2.85 -33.33 -2.17
C MET A 375 4.15 -32.81 -2.78
N ASP A 376 4.40 -31.50 -2.74
CA ASP A 376 5.70 -30.96 -3.12
C ASP A 376 6.79 -31.32 -2.13
N MET A 377 6.50 -31.33 -0.82
CA MET A 377 7.47 -31.76 0.18
C MET A 377 7.85 -33.23 -0.04
N TYR A 378 6.92 -34.11 -0.42
CA TYR A 378 7.24 -35.46 -0.85
C TYR A 378 8.13 -35.50 -2.10
N ARG A 379 7.84 -34.67 -3.11
CA ARG A 379 8.68 -34.56 -4.32
C ARG A 379 10.11 -34.14 -3.95
N LEU A 380 10.27 -33.10 -3.14
CA LEU A 380 11.58 -32.62 -2.70
C LEU A 380 12.33 -33.68 -1.86
N LYS A 381 11.62 -34.37 -0.96
CA LYS A 381 12.17 -35.49 -0.18
C LYS A 381 12.75 -36.57 -1.10
N ASN A 382 12.00 -36.98 -2.12
CA ASN A 382 12.37 -38.06 -3.04
C ASN A 382 13.31 -37.61 -4.18
N GLY A 383 13.48 -36.31 -4.39
CA GLY A 383 14.26 -35.74 -5.49
C GLY A 383 13.49 -35.62 -6.81
N ASP A 384 12.16 -35.69 -6.75
CA ASP A 384 11.28 -35.53 -7.90
C ASP A 384 11.12 -34.05 -8.29
N ALA A 385 10.85 -33.81 -9.57
CA ALA A 385 10.55 -32.48 -10.11
C ALA A 385 9.18 -31.97 -9.64
N ILE A 386 9.08 -30.65 -9.43
CA ILE A 386 7.81 -29.98 -9.09
C ILE A 386 7.03 -29.51 -10.33
N GLY A 387 7.60 -29.70 -11.52
CA GLY A 387 7.01 -29.33 -12.81
C GLY A 387 7.24 -27.87 -13.19
N PHE A 388 8.37 -27.29 -12.77
CA PHE A 388 8.77 -25.93 -13.11
C PHE A 388 10.27 -25.88 -13.40
N GLU A 389 10.61 -25.99 -14.69
CA GLU A 389 11.98 -26.08 -15.22
C GLU A 389 12.99 -25.11 -14.55
N PRO A 390 12.71 -23.80 -14.36
CA PRO A 390 13.67 -22.89 -13.73
C PRO A 390 14.07 -23.23 -12.29
N PHE A 391 13.26 -24.02 -11.58
CA PHE A 391 13.56 -24.54 -10.25
C PHE A 391 14.10 -25.97 -10.31
N ASP A 392 13.50 -26.81 -11.16
CA ASP A 392 13.84 -28.23 -11.28
C ASP A 392 15.29 -28.40 -11.76
N ASP A 393 15.70 -27.60 -12.74
CA ASP A 393 17.05 -27.62 -13.32
C ASP A 393 18.04 -26.73 -12.54
N SER A 394 17.59 -26.02 -11.52
CA SER A 394 18.48 -25.13 -10.77
C SER A 394 19.44 -25.93 -9.89
N GLU A 395 20.73 -25.83 -10.20
CA GLU A 395 21.76 -26.35 -9.31
C GLU A 395 21.73 -25.58 -7.97
N LEU A 396 21.83 -26.33 -6.88
CA LEU A 396 22.04 -25.77 -5.56
C LEU A 396 23.55 -25.67 -5.36
N ASN A 397 24.07 -24.45 -5.21
CA ASN A 397 25.45 -24.21 -4.81
C ASN A 397 25.59 -24.49 -3.30
N VAL A 398 25.43 -25.74 -2.89
CA VAL A 398 25.61 -26.18 -1.51
C VAL A 398 27.05 -26.67 -1.35
N SER A 399 27.68 -26.41 -0.20
CA SER A 399 28.88 -27.16 0.19
C SER A 399 28.56 -28.66 0.20
N GLU A 400 29.44 -29.51 -0.34
CA GLU A 400 29.28 -30.97 -0.41
C GLU A 400 28.94 -31.66 0.94
N SER A 401 29.11 -30.96 2.07
CA SER A 401 28.86 -31.45 3.42
C SER A 401 27.50 -31.10 4.04
N ALA A 402 26.66 -30.25 3.42
CA ALA A 402 25.41 -29.83 4.05
C ALA A 402 24.24 -30.70 3.60
N THR A 403 23.74 -31.54 4.49
CA THR A 403 22.58 -32.42 4.30
C THR A 403 21.31 -31.77 4.85
N TYR A 404 20.20 -31.96 4.16
CA TYR A 404 18.87 -31.60 4.68
C TYR A 404 18.28 -32.84 5.35
N ASP A 405 18.50 -32.97 6.64
CA ASP A 405 18.16 -34.17 7.41
C ASP A 405 17.17 -33.84 8.52
N MET A 406 16.05 -34.55 8.52
CA MET A 406 14.98 -34.42 9.51
C MET A 406 14.88 -35.65 10.43
N SER A 407 15.81 -36.60 10.37
CA SER A 407 15.74 -37.87 11.09
C SER A 407 15.60 -37.68 12.61
N ASP A 408 16.31 -36.69 13.17
CA ASP A 408 16.30 -36.39 14.62
C ASP A 408 14.91 -35.98 15.14
N TYR A 409 13.98 -35.56 14.27
CA TYR A 409 12.64 -35.15 14.68
C TYR A 409 11.81 -36.31 15.23
N HIS A 410 12.13 -37.56 14.87
CA HIS A 410 11.48 -38.73 15.46
C HIS A 410 11.73 -38.87 16.97
N ASP A 411 12.91 -38.44 17.43
CA ASP A 411 13.31 -38.54 18.83
C ASP A 411 12.91 -37.30 19.65
N ILE A 412 12.73 -36.16 18.98
CA ILE A 412 12.44 -34.87 19.64
C ILE A 412 10.94 -34.64 19.81
N ILE A 413 10.12 -35.02 18.84
CA ILE A 413 8.67 -34.78 18.86
C ILE A 413 7.95 -35.95 19.55
N THR A 414 7.20 -35.66 20.61
CA THR A 414 6.43 -36.66 21.35
C THR A 414 4.92 -36.63 21.09
N ASP A 415 4.39 -35.54 20.51
CA ASP A 415 2.99 -35.44 20.12
C ASP A 415 2.64 -36.46 19.03
N ALA A 416 1.89 -37.48 19.44
CA ALA A 416 1.44 -38.56 18.56
C ALA A 416 0.68 -38.07 17.32
N ARG A 417 -0.01 -36.92 17.38
CA ARG A 417 -0.73 -36.34 16.23
C ARG A 417 0.24 -35.82 15.18
N VAL A 418 1.31 -35.17 15.62
CA VAL A 418 2.38 -34.63 14.76
C VAL A 418 3.17 -35.78 14.16
N ILE A 419 3.56 -36.76 14.96
CA ILE A 419 4.24 -37.97 14.48
C ILE A 419 3.38 -38.68 13.43
N GLN A 420 2.10 -38.95 13.73
CA GLN A 420 1.21 -39.62 12.78
C GLN A 420 1.06 -38.87 11.45
N LYS A 421 1.07 -37.54 11.48
CA LYS A 421 0.85 -36.70 10.30
C LYS A 421 2.12 -36.44 9.48
N TYR A 422 3.29 -36.45 10.11
CA TYR A 422 4.54 -35.99 9.51
C TYR A 422 5.73 -36.97 9.61
N SER A 423 5.57 -38.15 10.21
CA SER A 423 6.66 -39.13 10.39
C SER A 423 7.35 -39.49 9.08
N ASP A 424 6.61 -39.50 7.97
CA ASP A 424 7.13 -39.82 6.65
C ASP A 424 8.15 -38.78 6.16
N PHE A 425 8.25 -37.61 6.79
CA PHE A 425 9.23 -36.58 6.47
C PHE A 425 10.50 -36.65 7.34
N PHE A 426 10.52 -37.45 8.41
CA PHE A 426 11.60 -37.51 9.40
C PHE A 426 12.75 -38.42 8.92
N GLU A 427 13.38 -38.03 7.83
CA GLU A 427 14.50 -38.71 7.21
C GLU A 427 15.35 -37.72 6.38
N PRO A 428 16.47 -38.14 5.77
CA PRO A 428 17.24 -37.28 4.88
C PRO A 428 16.50 -37.03 3.56
N TRP A 429 16.44 -35.77 3.13
CA TRP A 429 15.80 -35.38 1.87
C TRP A 429 16.82 -35.26 0.75
N ALA A 430 16.42 -35.66 -0.46
CA ALA A 430 17.24 -35.54 -1.66
C ALA A 430 17.42 -34.08 -2.11
N LYS A 431 16.38 -33.24 -1.96
CA LYS A 431 16.42 -31.80 -2.30
C LYS A 431 15.96 -30.95 -1.10
N PRO A 432 16.77 -30.01 -0.61
CA PRO A 432 16.40 -29.12 0.49
C PRO A 432 15.30 -28.13 0.11
N VAL A 433 14.52 -27.70 1.10
CA VAL A 433 13.59 -26.58 0.95
C VAL A 433 14.34 -25.25 1.07
N THR A 434 14.19 -24.37 0.08
CA THR A 434 14.84 -23.06 0.01
C THR A 434 13.86 -21.99 -0.47
N LEU A 435 14.25 -20.71 -0.44
CA LEU A 435 13.43 -19.63 -1.02
C LEU A 435 13.12 -19.84 -2.51
N LYS A 436 13.98 -20.57 -3.24
CA LYS A 436 13.71 -20.93 -4.64
C LYS A 436 12.40 -21.70 -4.82
N TYR A 437 12.07 -22.61 -3.90
CA TYR A 437 10.81 -23.36 -3.98
C TYR A 437 9.58 -22.44 -3.91
N PHE A 438 9.52 -21.56 -2.91
CA PHE A 438 8.41 -20.62 -2.75
C PHE A 438 8.35 -19.58 -3.89
N ALA A 439 9.51 -19.15 -4.40
CA ALA A 439 9.57 -18.29 -5.57
C ALA A 439 8.95 -18.96 -6.82
N ALA A 440 9.21 -20.26 -7.02
CA ALA A 440 8.67 -21.02 -8.15
C ALA A 440 7.13 -21.08 -8.09
N ARG A 441 6.59 -21.48 -6.93
CA ARG A 441 5.13 -21.60 -6.76
C ARG A 441 4.41 -20.25 -6.81
N LEU A 442 4.99 -19.19 -6.22
CA LEU A 442 4.45 -17.84 -6.38
C LEU A 442 4.45 -17.38 -7.83
N ALA A 443 5.53 -17.62 -8.58
CA ALA A 443 5.62 -17.22 -9.98
C ALA A 443 4.54 -17.87 -10.86
N GLN A 444 4.27 -19.17 -10.65
CA GLN A 444 3.16 -19.87 -11.30
C GLN A 444 1.80 -19.31 -10.87
N MET A 445 1.62 -19.02 -9.57
CA MET A 445 0.37 -18.46 -9.05
C MET A 445 0.03 -17.08 -9.64
N TYR A 446 1.00 -16.15 -9.67
CA TYR A 446 0.79 -14.83 -10.29
C TYR A 446 0.34 -14.93 -11.76
N HIS A 447 0.89 -15.92 -12.48
CA HIS A 447 0.54 -16.16 -13.88
C HIS A 447 -0.93 -16.56 -14.05
N HIS A 448 -1.47 -17.41 -13.16
CA HIS A 448 -2.89 -17.77 -13.19
C HIS A 448 -3.82 -16.60 -12.82
N LEU A 449 -3.37 -15.64 -12.00
CA LEU A 449 -4.18 -14.49 -11.61
C LEU A 449 -4.28 -13.43 -12.72
N ARG A 450 -3.20 -13.20 -13.48
CA ARG A 450 -3.12 -12.10 -14.46
C ARG A 450 -4.31 -12.01 -15.42
N PRO A 451 -4.78 -13.10 -16.08
CA PRO A 451 -5.88 -13.02 -17.05
C PRO A 451 -7.21 -12.54 -16.43
N LEU A 452 -7.34 -12.62 -15.11
CA LEU A 452 -8.55 -12.25 -14.40
C LEU A 452 -8.50 -10.81 -13.87
N LEU A 453 -7.35 -10.13 -13.88
CA LEU A 453 -7.22 -8.79 -13.32
C LEU A 453 -8.19 -7.79 -13.97
N SER A 454 -9.07 -7.20 -13.16
CA SER A 454 -10.01 -6.18 -13.61
C SER A 454 -9.31 -4.85 -13.92
N ASN A 455 -9.89 -4.10 -14.86
CA ASN A 455 -9.56 -2.69 -15.04
C ASN A 455 -10.28 -1.79 -14.03
N LYS A 456 -11.30 -2.30 -13.33
CA LYS A 456 -11.98 -1.59 -12.25
C LYS A 456 -11.29 -1.88 -10.92
N LEU A 457 -10.91 -0.80 -10.24
CA LEU A 457 -10.24 -0.80 -8.94
C LEU A 457 -11.15 -0.17 -7.89
N MET A 458 -10.88 -0.46 -6.62
CA MET A 458 -11.70 0.03 -5.52
C MET A 458 -10.86 0.57 -4.36
N ILE A 459 -11.35 1.60 -3.68
CA ILE A 459 -10.88 2.00 -2.35
C ILE A 459 -12.04 1.82 -1.39
N GLU A 460 -11.80 1.11 -0.30
CA GLU A 460 -12.77 0.89 0.78
C GLU A 460 -12.49 1.83 1.96
N TYR A 461 -13.53 2.44 2.51
CA TYR A 461 -13.40 3.30 3.68
C TYR A 461 -14.11 2.70 4.89
N TYR A 462 -13.31 2.42 5.92
CA TYR A 462 -13.78 1.84 7.17
C TYR A 462 -13.81 2.88 8.30
N TYR A 463 -14.81 2.77 9.16
CA TYR A 463 -14.91 3.52 10.42
C TYR A 463 -15.50 2.63 11.51
N ASN A 464 -14.68 2.31 12.53
CA ASN A 464 -15.04 1.40 13.62
C ASN A 464 -15.62 0.06 13.11
N GLY A 465 -14.87 -0.67 12.29
CA GLY A 465 -15.31 -1.96 11.73
C GLY A 465 -16.30 -1.88 10.55
N ASP A 466 -16.96 -0.74 10.32
CA ASP A 466 -17.99 -0.60 9.28
C ASP A 466 -17.42 -0.02 7.98
N ASN A 467 -17.58 -0.74 6.86
CA ASN A 467 -17.34 -0.18 5.52
C ASN A 467 -18.47 0.81 5.20
N PHE A 468 -18.18 2.10 5.30
CA PHE A 468 -19.19 3.14 5.12
C PHE A 468 -19.20 3.74 3.71
N HIS A 469 -18.17 3.49 2.88
CA HIS A 469 -18.09 4.04 1.53
C HIS A 469 -17.03 3.33 0.68
N ASN A 470 -17.36 3.10 -0.60
CA ASN A 470 -16.43 2.57 -1.59
C ASN A 470 -16.30 3.55 -2.77
N ILE A 471 -15.06 3.75 -3.24
CA ILE A 471 -14.78 4.49 -4.47
C ILE A 471 -14.31 3.51 -5.53
N ILE A 472 -15.11 3.30 -6.57
CA ILE A 472 -14.75 2.49 -7.73
C ILE A 472 -14.24 3.41 -8.85
N PHE A 473 -13.16 3.02 -9.52
CA PHE A 473 -12.55 3.79 -10.61
C PHE A 473 -11.82 2.89 -11.59
N GLU A 474 -11.60 3.38 -12.80
CA GLU A 474 -10.86 2.66 -13.85
C GLU A 474 -9.35 2.82 -13.69
N PHE A 475 -8.61 1.77 -14.02
CA PHE A 475 -7.16 1.76 -14.10
C PHE A 475 -6.70 2.69 -15.22
N ASP A 476 -5.83 3.66 -14.88
CA ASP A 476 -5.28 4.62 -15.83
C ASP A 476 -3.77 4.40 -15.98
N PRO A 477 -3.32 3.65 -17.01
CA PRO A 477 -1.91 3.36 -17.21
C PRO A 477 -1.09 4.61 -17.55
N LYS A 478 -1.70 5.64 -18.16
CA LYS A 478 -1.00 6.88 -18.50
C LYS A 478 -0.71 7.66 -17.22
N LEU A 479 -1.72 7.82 -16.37
CA LEU A 479 -1.55 8.49 -15.08
C LEU A 479 -0.54 7.79 -14.19
N LEU A 480 -0.55 6.45 -14.15
CA LEU A 480 0.41 5.66 -13.39
C LEU A 480 1.85 5.88 -13.90
N ARG A 481 2.08 5.84 -15.22
CA ARG A 481 3.40 6.09 -15.81
C ARG A 481 3.91 7.51 -15.52
N GLU A 482 3.06 8.51 -15.67
CA GLU A 482 3.41 9.90 -15.37
C GLU A 482 3.77 10.07 -13.89
N SER A 483 2.94 9.54 -12.98
CA SER A 483 3.17 9.65 -11.54
C SER A 483 4.37 8.84 -11.06
N SER A 484 4.60 7.65 -11.61
CA SER A 484 5.77 6.84 -11.25
C SER A 484 7.07 7.46 -11.74
N SER A 485 7.07 8.04 -12.95
CA SER A 485 8.24 8.76 -13.45
C SER A 485 8.53 10.02 -12.64
N ASP A 486 7.50 10.79 -12.32
CA ASP A 486 7.63 11.98 -11.47
C ASP A 486 8.15 11.64 -10.06
N SER A 487 7.66 10.56 -9.46
CA SER A 487 8.16 10.05 -8.17
C SER A 487 9.60 9.55 -8.29
N ALA A 488 9.94 8.83 -9.37
CA ALA A 488 11.30 8.33 -9.59
C ALA A 488 12.31 9.46 -9.68
N LYS A 489 11.98 10.54 -10.42
CA LYS A 489 12.85 11.70 -10.54
C LYS A 489 13.12 12.37 -9.19
N PHE A 490 12.14 12.40 -8.29
CA PHE A 490 12.37 12.83 -6.92
C PHE A 490 13.33 11.90 -6.18
N TRP A 491 13.02 10.60 -6.14
CA TRP A 491 13.82 9.63 -5.37
C TRP A 491 15.28 9.57 -5.83
N PHE A 492 15.52 9.73 -7.13
CA PHE A 492 16.84 9.64 -7.74
C PHE A 492 17.50 11.00 -8.00
N GLY A 493 16.99 12.09 -7.39
CA GLY A 493 17.61 13.42 -7.47
C GLY A 493 17.69 14.01 -8.87
N GLN A 494 16.81 13.60 -9.79
CA GLN A 494 16.77 14.09 -11.18
C GLN A 494 15.89 15.33 -11.34
N ARG A 495 15.23 15.77 -10.26
CA ARG A 495 14.51 17.04 -10.18
C ARG A 495 14.54 17.57 -8.75
N ASP A 496 14.29 18.86 -8.63
CA ASP A 496 14.12 19.51 -7.33
C ASP A 496 12.86 19.02 -6.60
N ILE A 497 12.85 19.22 -5.29
CA ILE A 497 11.70 18.99 -4.42
C ILE A 497 10.59 19.97 -4.83
N GLU A 498 9.35 19.49 -4.96
CA GLU A 498 8.20 20.30 -5.34
C GLU A 498 7.20 20.44 -4.18
N PRO A 499 7.28 21.50 -3.36
CA PRO A 499 6.32 21.74 -2.30
C PRO A 499 4.92 22.05 -2.87
N ILE A 500 3.90 21.99 -1.99
CA ILE A 500 2.56 22.47 -2.35
C ILE A 500 2.58 23.93 -2.82
N SER A 501 1.72 24.28 -3.77
CA SER A 501 1.61 25.66 -4.26
C SER A 501 1.32 26.64 -3.12
N ARG A 502 1.97 27.81 -3.15
CA ARG A 502 1.84 28.86 -2.12
C ARG A 502 0.50 29.58 -2.22
N ASN A 503 -0.53 29.03 -1.59
CA ASN A 503 -1.83 29.69 -1.45
C ASN A 503 -2.46 29.36 -0.09
N LEU A 504 -3.34 30.27 0.38
CA LEU A 504 -3.96 30.17 1.69
C LEU A 504 -4.74 28.86 1.89
N LYS A 505 -5.45 28.39 0.86
CA LYS A 505 -6.19 27.12 0.90
C LYS A 505 -5.25 25.95 1.21
N ASN A 506 -4.12 25.87 0.53
CA ASN A 506 -3.13 24.81 0.73
C ASN A 506 -2.50 24.90 2.12
N PHE A 507 -2.18 26.09 2.62
CA PHE A 507 -1.60 26.21 3.97
C PHE A 507 -2.58 25.82 5.08
N LEU A 508 -3.84 26.25 4.97
CA LEU A 508 -4.89 25.88 5.93
C LEU A 508 -5.23 24.38 5.89
N THR A 509 -5.02 23.74 4.73
CA THR A 509 -5.31 22.31 4.52
C THR A 509 -4.15 21.42 4.93
N PHE A 510 -2.96 21.66 4.38
CA PHE A 510 -1.81 20.78 4.46
C PHE A 510 -0.81 21.17 5.56
N CYS A 511 -0.49 22.46 5.67
CA CYS A 511 0.53 22.92 6.60
C CYS A 511 0.05 22.94 8.05
N LYS A 512 -1.24 23.22 8.30
CA LYS A 512 -1.84 23.31 9.65
C LYS A 512 -1.54 22.10 10.55
N TYR A 513 -1.40 20.91 9.97
CA TYR A 513 -1.16 19.66 10.71
C TYR A 513 0.23 19.07 10.43
N CYS A 514 1.14 19.88 9.86
CA CYS A 514 2.51 19.49 9.55
C CYS A 514 3.39 19.63 10.80
N ASP A 515 4.34 18.72 11.01
CA ASP A 515 5.30 18.82 12.13
C ASP A 515 6.22 20.05 11.97
N TYR A 516 6.49 20.45 10.73
CA TYR A 516 7.36 21.59 10.37
C TYR A 516 6.61 22.92 10.27
N GLU A 517 5.35 22.99 10.72
CA GLU A 517 4.42 24.12 10.53
C GLU A 517 4.94 25.46 11.07
N SER A 518 5.72 25.42 12.15
CA SER A 518 6.30 26.60 12.82
C SER A 518 7.66 27.02 12.27
N VAL A 519 8.37 26.13 11.56
CA VAL A 519 9.78 26.33 11.18
C VAL A 519 10.06 26.16 9.68
N CYS A 520 9.06 25.88 8.84
CA CYS A 520 9.25 25.70 7.40
C CYS A 520 9.30 27.06 6.65
N SER A 521 10.41 27.35 5.96
CA SER A 521 10.57 28.61 5.25
C SER A 521 9.60 28.77 4.06
N TRP A 522 9.25 27.66 3.38
CA TRP A 522 8.26 27.68 2.29
C TRP A 522 6.91 28.24 2.71
N LYS A 523 6.43 27.81 3.89
CA LYS A 523 5.17 28.31 4.46
C LYS A 523 5.32 29.76 4.90
N ARG A 524 6.47 30.13 5.50
CA ARG A 524 6.72 31.50 5.94
C ARG A 524 6.66 32.48 4.78
N GLY A 525 7.43 32.22 3.72
CA GLY A 525 7.43 33.09 2.54
C GLY A 525 6.09 33.13 1.81
N GLY A 526 5.35 32.02 1.79
CA GLY A 526 3.98 32.02 1.27
C GLY A 526 3.00 32.87 2.08
N ASN A 527 3.10 32.87 3.41
CA ASN A 527 2.28 33.71 4.27
C ASN A 527 2.59 35.19 4.08
N ASP A 528 3.87 35.55 3.93
CA ASP A 528 4.27 36.94 3.71
C ASP A 528 3.80 37.43 2.33
N MET A 529 3.92 36.61 1.29
CA MET A 529 3.33 36.88 -0.03
C MET A 529 1.80 37.10 0.02
N CYS A 530 1.07 36.31 0.82
CA CYS A 530 -0.38 36.50 1.00
C CYS A 530 -0.73 37.81 1.74
N LYS A 531 0.11 38.27 2.66
CA LYS A 531 -0.08 39.57 3.33
C LYS A 531 0.16 40.72 2.36
N GLU A 532 1.21 40.64 1.55
CA GLU A 532 1.55 41.65 0.54
C GLU A 532 0.41 41.83 -0.47
N LEU A 533 -0.18 40.74 -0.97
CA LEU A 533 -1.38 40.77 -1.82
C LEU A 533 -2.54 41.56 -1.21
N GLY A 534 -2.78 41.39 0.10
CA GLY A 534 -3.80 42.16 0.82
C GLY A 534 -3.48 43.66 0.84
N THR A 535 -2.21 44.02 1.03
CA THR A 535 -1.76 45.42 0.99
C THR A 535 -1.85 46.01 -0.41
N ASP A 536 -1.56 45.25 -1.45
CA ASP A 536 -1.61 45.72 -2.83
C ASP A 536 -3.05 45.88 -3.33
N LEU A 537 -3.95 44.96 -2.97
CA LEU A 537 -5.39 45.13 -3.21
C LEU A 537 -5.94 46.37 -2.49
N ALA A 538 -5.50 46.63 -1.25
CA ALA A 538 -5.90 47.83 -0.52
C ALA A 538 -5.36 49.13 -1.12
N LYS A 539 -4.16 49.10 -1.75
CA LYS A 539 -3.63 50.24 -2.51
C LYS A 539 -4.42 50.48 -3.78
N ILE A 540 -4.73 49.43 -4.55
CA ILE A 540 -5.54 49.52 -5.78
C ILE A 540 -6.95 50.04 -5.48
N GLN A 541 -7.54 49.73 -4.33
CA GLN A 541 -8.86 50.26 -3.94
C GLN A 541 -8.82 51.75 -3.55
N LYS A 542 -7.64 52.28 -3.17
CA LYS A 542 -7.45 53.68 -2.75
C LYS A 542 -7.02 54.60 -3.89
N SER A 543 -6.57 54.04 -5.00
CA SER A 543 -6.29 54.71 -6.28
C SER A 543 -7.49 54.60 -7.21
#